data_AF-A0A7K4HAJ0-F1
#
_entry.id   AF-A0A7K4HAJ0-F1
#
_cell.length_a   1.000
_cell.length_b   1.000
_cell.length_c   1.000
_cell.angle_alpha   90.00
_cell.angle_beta   90.00
_cell.angle_gamma   90.00
#
_symmetry.space_group_name_H-M   'P 1'
#
loop_
_entity.id
_entity.type
_entity.pdbx_description
1 polymer ?
#
loop_
_entity_poly.entity_id
_entity_poly.type
_entity_poly.pdbx_seq_one_letter_code
_entity_poly.pdbx_strand_id
1 'polypeptide(L)'
;MVKKDKRKSKRVNIKKARQKLIKEKKKLHPDQDLQMDKKSTKKIDIRLEKETKLYWIRAITAALSGLLGRLVFGFIGWPLLIWMLCFWFITPFVVSFVILKYDYDKEEWNWKNIIKPGIGIFFFLFMIVTTVTHTFLAFL
;
A
#
# COMPACT_ATOMS: atom_id res chain seq x y z
N MET A 1 50.10 -56.50 13.44
CA MET A 1 48.89 -56.55 12.60
C MET A 1 47.96 -55.40 13.01
N VAL A 2 47.78 -54.38 12.16
CA VAL A 2 46.90 -53.23 12.44
C VAL A 2 45.55 -53.45 11.77
N LYS A 3 44.49 -53.64 12.56
CA LYS A 3 43.10 -53.75 12.06
C LYS A 3 42.64 -52.37 11.57
N LYS A 4 42.49 -52.20 10.25
CA LYS A 4 41.84 -51.02 9.64
C LYS A 4 40.33 -51.06 9.89
N ASP A 5 39.84 -50.13 10.71
CA ASP A 5 38.40 -49.89 10.89
C ASP A 5 37.77 -49.36 9.59
N LYS A 6 36.98 -50.21 8.92
CA LYS A 6 36.13 -49.81 7.78
C LYS A 6 34.85 -49.14 8.28
N ARG A 7 34.91 -47.87 8.68
CA ARG A 7 33.68 -47.06 8.84
C ARG A 7 33.14 -46.67 7.47
N LYS A 8 32.20 -47.46 6.95
CA LYS A 8 31.43 -47.13 5.73
C LYS A 8 30.69 -45.81 5.96
N SER A 9 31.12 -44.74 5.29
CA SER A 9 30.37 -43.48 5.19
C SER A 9 29.01 -43.76 4.54
N LYS A 10 27.95 -43.80 5.35
CA LYS A 10 26.57 -43.87 4.87
C LYS A 10 26.29 -42.56 4.13
N ARG A 11 26.02 -42.63 2.82
CA ARG A 11 25.55 -41.48 2.02
C ARG A 11 24.17 -41.06 2.55
N VAL A 12 24.14 -40.17 3.54
CA VAL A 12 22.91 -39.59 4.05
C VAL A 12 22.35 -38.68 2.97
N ASN A 13 21.12 -38.96 2.54
CA ASN A 13 20.45 -38.17 1.53
C ASN A 13 20.03 -36.84 2.18
N ILE A 14 20.87 -35.80 2.02
CA ILE A 14 20.80 -34.50 2.72
C ILE A 14 19.40 -33.89 2.60
N LYS A 15 18.74 -34.05 1.45
CA LYS A 15 17.38 -33.54 1.20
C LYS A 15 16.34 -34.18 2.12
N LYS A 16 16.42 -35.50 2.35
CA LYS A 16 15.53 -36.24 3.26
C LYS A 16 15.81 -35.90 4.73
N ALA A 17 17.09 -35.71 5.09
CA ALA A 17 17.48 -35.30 6.45
C ALA A 17 16.97 -33.89 6.80
N ARG A 18 17.10 -32.93 5.86
CA ARG A 18 16.55 -31.57 6.04
C ARG A 18 15.03 -31.57 6.21
N GLN A 19 14.30 -32.35 5.43
CA GLN A 19 12.84 -32.43 5.56
C GLN A 19 12.39 -33.03 6.89
N LYS A 20 13.11 -34.02 7.43
CA LYS A 20 12.84 -34.56 8.77
C LYS A 20 13.09 -33.52 9.86
N LEU A 21 14.22 -32.82 9.80
CA LEU A 21 14.55 -31.76 10.77
C LEU A 21 13.53 -30.61 10.75
N ILE A 22 13.04 -30.21 9.58
CA ILE A 22 11.98 -29.19 9.48
C ILE A 22 10.66 -29.70 10.08
N LYS A 23 10.27 -30.95 9.80
CA LYS A 23 9.06 -31.56 10.40
C LYS A 23 9.17 -31.72 11.92
N GLU A 24 10.35 -32.06 12.43
CA GLU A 24 10.60 -32.18 13.88
C GLU A 24 10.58 -30.81 14.55
N LYS A 25 11.23 -29.80 13.97
CA LYS A 25 11.14 -28.41 14.44
C LYS A 25 9.71 -27.88 14.47
N LYS A 26 8.90 -28.21 13.45
CA LYS A 26 7.48 -27.81 13.37
C LYS A 26 6.61 -28.43 14.47
N LYS A 27 6.96 -29.64 14.93
CA LYS A 27 6.29 -30.32 16.03
C LYS A 27 6.71 -29.80 17.41
N LEU A 28 7.95 -29.33 17.54
CA LEU A 28 8.51 -28.80 18.79
C LEU A 28 8.02 -27.38 19.12
N HIS A 29 7.75 -26.55 18.10
CA HIS A 29 7.29 -25.18 18.30
C HIS A 29 6.11 -24.80 17.39
N PRO A 30 4.94 -25.47 17.50
CA PRO A 30 3.75 -25.11 16.73
C PRO A 30 3.28 -23.68 17.02
N ASP A 31 3.50 -23.19 18.24
CA ASP A 31 3.11 -21.83 18.66
C ASP A 31 3.94 -20.72 17.99
N GLN A 32 5.18 -20.99 17.57
CA GLN A 32 6.00 -19.99 16.88
C GLN A 32 5.49 -19.75 15.45
N ASP A 33 5.12 -20.81 14.73
CA ASP A 33 4.51 -20.70 13.40
C ASP A 33 3.13 -20.01 13.47
N LEU A 34 2.30 -20.37 14.45
CA LEU A 34 0.99 -19.73 14.68
C LEU A 34 1.11 -18.24 15.06
N GLN A 35 2.13 -17.87 15.84
CA GLN A 35 2.40 -16.46 16.16
C GLN A 35 2.95 -15.69 14.97
N MET A 36 3.78 -16.32 14.12
CA MET A 36 4.25 -15.71 12.88
C MET A 36 3.10 -15.47 11.90
N ASP A 37 2.20 -16.44 11.74
CA ASP A 37 1.01 -16.30 10.90
C ASP A 37 0.10 -15.18 11.44
N LYS A 38 -0.26 -15.18 12.74
CA LYS A 38 -1.06 -14.10 13.36
C LYS A 38 -0.42 -12.72 13.22
N LYS A 39 0.90 -12.62 13.35
CA LYS A 39 1.63 -11.34 13.20
C LYS A 39 1.62 -10.88 11.74
N SER A 40 1.69 -11.81 10.78
CA SER A 40 1.57 -11.49 9.36
C SER A 40 0.16 -11.00 8.99
N THR A 41 -0.90 -11.63 9.52
CA THR A 41 -2.29 -11.21 9.30
C THR A 41 -2.53 -9.81 9.84
N LYS A 42 -2.10 -9.52 11.08
CA LYS A 42 -2.19 -8.18 11.66
C LYS A 42 -1.50 -7.11 10.83
N LYS A 43 -0.33 -7.40 10.25
CA LYS A 43 0.37 -6.45 9.36
C LYS A 43 -0.41 -6.18 8.07
N ILE A 44 -1.05 -7.20 7.51
CA ILE A 44 -1.89 -7.07 6.32
C ILE A 44 -3.12 -6.21 6.63
N ASP A 45 -3.78 -6.46 7.77
CA ASP A 45 -4.96 -5.69 8.19
C ASP A 45 -4.63 -4.22 8.43
N ILE A 46 -3.52 -3.92 9.11
CA ILE A 46 -3.05 -2.55 9.33
C ILE A 46 -2.76 -1.85 8.00
N ARG A 47 -2.12 -2.54 7.05
CA ARG A 47 -1.84 -1.98 5.72
C ARG A 47 -3.13 -1.69 4.96
N LEU A 48 -4.10 -2.61 4.99
CA LEU A 48 -5.38 -2.45 4.33
C LEU A 48 -6.16 -1.27 4.89
N GLU A 49 -6.14 -1.07 6.21
CA GLU A 49 -6.77 0.07 6.87
C GLU A 49 -6.11 1.39 6.45
N LYS A 50 -4.77 1.45 6.40
CA LYS A 50 -4.02 2.62 5.92
C LYS A 50 -4.37 2.97 4.47
N GLU A 51 -4.40 1.97 3.59
CA GLU A 51 -4.75 2.14 2.17
C GLU A 51 -6.20 2.63 1.99
N THR A 52 -7.12 2.10 2.81
CA THR A 52 -8.54 2.51 2.80
C THR A 52 -8.71 3.97 3.25
N LYS A 53 -8.01 4.40 4.31
CA LYS A 53 -8.04 5.81 4.76
C LYS A 53 -7.49 6.74 3.66
N LEU A 54 -6.36 6.38 3.05
CA LEU A 54 -5.78 7.15 1.93
C LEU A 54 -6.73 7.23 0.73
N TYR A 55 -7.45 6.16 0.42
CA TYR A 55 -8.46 6.13 -0.64
C TYR A 55 -9.57 7.17 -0.39
N TRP A 56 -10.16 7.16 0.81
CA TRP A 56 -11.23 8.10 1.16
C TRP A 56 -10.76 9.55 1.21
N ILE A 57 -9.57 9.80 1.74
CA ILE A 57 -8.99 11.15 1.76
C ILE A 57 -8.78 11.67 0.33
N ARG A 58 -8.32 10.81 -0.59
CA ARG A 58 -8.22 11.17 -2.01
C ARG A 58 -9.56 11.49 -2.64
N ALA A 59 -10.59 10.70 -2.35
CA ALA A 59 -11.94 10.94 -2.85
C ALA A 59 -12.45 12.32 -2.43
N ILE A 60 -12.29 12.67 -1.15
CA ILE A 60 -12.68 13.97 -0.60
C ILE A 60 -11.85 15.10 -1.23
N THR A 61 -10.54 14.91 -1.34
CA THR A 61 -9.66 15.95 -1.90
C THR A 61 -9.94 16.19 -3.38
N ALA A 62 -10.26 15.14 -4.14
CA ALA A 62 -10.67 15.26 -5.54
C ALA A 62 -11.94 16.12 -5.69
N ALA A 63 -12.96 15.82 -4.90
CA ALA A 63 -14.20 16.58 -4.92
C ALA A 63 -13.96 18.06 -4.54
N LEU A 64 -13.23 18.31 -3.45
CA LEU A 64 -12.93 19.67 -3.00
C LEU A 64 -12.07 20.45 -4.00
N SER A 65 -11.00 19.84 -4.52
CA SER A 65 -10.14 20.49 -5.51
C SER A 65 -10.87 20.79 -6.81
N GLY A 66 -11.75 19.90 -7.25
CA GLY A 66 -12.59 20.12 -8.43
C GLY A 66 -13.59 21.27 -8.23
N LEU A 67 -14.27 21.27 -7.08
CA LEU A 67 -15.17 22.35 -6.70
C LEU A 67 -14.43 23.69 -6.65
N LEU A 68 -13.32 23.78 -5.91
CA LEU A 68 -12.54 25.02 -5.76
C LEU A 68 -11.95 25.48 -7.08
N GLY A 69 -11.37 24.56 -7.87
CA GLY A 69 -10.75 24.88 -9.15
C GLY A 69 -11.71 25.52 -10.13
N ARG A 70 -12.96 25.03 -10.18
CA ARG A 70 -13.98 25.59 -11.07
C ARG A 70 -14.74 26.78 -10.45
N LEU A 71 -15.18 26.68 -9.21
CA LEU A 71 -16.07 27.65 -8.57
C LEU A 71 -15.33 28.90 -8.08
N VAL A 72 -14.17 28.72 -7.45
CA VAL A 72 -13.42 29.84 -6.85
C VAL A 72 -12.43 30.43 -7.85
N PHE A 73 -11.68 29.58 -8.56
CA PHE A 73 -10.64 30.04 -9.48
C PHE A 73 -11.09 30.14 -10.95
N GLY A 74 -12.28 29.61 -11.28
CA GLY A 74 -12.83 29.73 -12.62
C GLY A 74 -12.09 28.93 -13.70
N PHE A 75 -11.20 28.01 -13.36
CA PHE A 75 -10.36 27.30 -14.34
C PHE A 75 -11.18 26.44 -15.30
N ILE A 76 -10.78 26.43 -16.57
CA ILE A 76 -11.42 25.68 -17.67
C ILE A 76 -10.33 25.04 -18.52
N GLY A 77 -10.53 23.80 -18.98
CA GLY A 77 -9.61 23.12 -19.90
C GLY A 77 -8.23 22.86 -19.30
N TRP A 78 -7.18 23.33 -19.96
CA TRP A 78 -5.78 23.07 -19.58
C TRP A 78 -5.39 23.56 -18.18
N PRO A 79 -5.72 24.81 -17.77
CA PRO A 79 -5.53 25.25 -16.38
C PRO A 79 -6.15 24.32 -15.33
N LEU A 80 -7.35 23.79 -15.59
CA LEU A 80 -8.04 22.89 -14.67
C LEU A 80 -7.35 21.51 -14.60
N LEU A 81 -6.80 21.04 -15.73
CA LEU A 81 -5.98 19.84 -15.78
C LEU A 81 -4.68 20.01 -14.96
N ILE A 82 -3.98 21.14 -15.13
CA ILE A 82 -2.76 21.43 -14.36
C ILE A 82 -3.08 21.50 -12.87
N TRP A 83 -4.18 22.16 -12.51
CA TRP A 83 -4.69 22.22 -11.14
C TRP A 83 -4.92 20.83 -10.54
N MET A 84 -5.63 19.97 -11.28
CA MET A 84 -5.86 18.59 -10.88
C MET A 84 -4.55 17.83 -10.65
N LEU A 85 -3.58 17.97 -11.56
CA LEU A 85 -2.27 17.31 -11.45
C LEU A 85 -1.49 17.79 -10.23
N CYS A 86 -1.50 19.09 -9.93
CA CYS A 86 -0.90 19.64 -8.73
C CYS A 86 -1.48 18.99 -7.47
N PHE A 87 -2.81 18.92 -7.36
CA PHE A 87 -3.45 18.25 -6.21
C PHE A 87 -3.17 16.75 -6.20
N TRP A 88 -3.14 16.09 -7.35
CA TRP A 88 -2.87 14.66 -7.44
C TRP A 88 -1.46 14.30 -6.93
N PHE A 89 -0.45 15.10 -7.28
CA PHE A 89 0.92 14.88 -6.82
C PHE A 89 1.14 15.36 -5.39
N ILE A 90 0.67 16.56 -5.01
CA ILE A 90 1.02 17.19 -3.72
C ILE A 90 0.23 16.56 -2.57
N THR A 91 -1.08 16.36 -2.74
CA THR A 91 -1.97 15.86 -1.68
C THR A 91 -1.48 14.59 -1.00
N PRO A 92 -1.08 13.51 -1.70
CA PRO A 92 -0.71 12.28 -1.02
C PRO A 92 0.55 12.41 -0.16
N PHE A 93 1.48 13.31 -0.52
CA PHE A 93 2.61 13.61 0.36
C PHE A 93 2.15 14.41 1.59
N VAL A 94 1.34 15.45 1.40
CA VAL A 94 0.81 16.27 2.52
C VAL A 94 0.00 15.41 3.49
N VAL A 95 -0.90 14.57 2.99
CA VAL A 95 -1.73 13.68 3.81
C VAL A 95 -0.86 12.69 4.60
N SER A 96 0.16 12.11 3.96
CA SER A 96 1.03 11.12 4.61
C SER A 96 1.88 11.73 5.72
N PHE A 97 2.41 12.94 5.52
CA PHE A 97 3.33 13.58 6.47
C PHE A 97 2.62 14.46 7.51
N VAL A 98 1.63 15.24 7.10
CA VAL A 98 1.03 16.28 7.95
C VAL A 98 -0.17 15.73 8.72
N ILE A 99 -1.05 14.98 8.03
CA ILE A 99 -2.32 14.52 8.60
C ILE A 99 -2.12 13.20 9.34
N LEU A 100 -1.65 12.18 8.61
CA LEU A 100 -1.55 10.82 9.15
C LEU A 100 -0.28 10.62 9.97
N LYS A 101 0.71 11.52 9.82
CA LYS A 101 2.01 11.50 10.52
C LYS A 101 2.57 10.08 10.58
N TYR A 102 2.56 9.38 9.44
CA TYR A 102 3.05 8.01 9.42
C TYR A 102 4.52 8.01 9.82
N ASP A 103 4.85 7.17 10.80
CA ASP A 103 6.23 6.99 11.24
C ASP A 103 7.08 6.57 10.02
N TYR A 104 8.23 7.22 9.87
CA TYR A 104 9.02 7.08 8.64
C TYR A 104 9.66 5.69 8.58
N ASP A 105 8.99 4.74 7.92
CA ASP A 105 9.50 3.40 7.70
C ASP A 105 9.91 3.21 6.23
N LYS A 106 11.23 3.10 5.99
CA LYS A 106 11.82 3.03 4.64
C LYS A 106 11.26 1.88 3.78
N GLU A 107 10.75 0.80 4.39
CA GLU A 107 10.17 -0.33 3.67
C GLU A 107 8.71 -0.09 3.23
N GLU A 108 7.91 0.63 4.02
CA GLU A 108 6.56 1.02 3.64
C GLU A 108 6.57 2.20 2.64
N TRP A 109 7.58 3.08 2.76
CA TRP A 109 7.68 4.35 2.06
C TRP A 109 8.24 4.24 0.64
N ASN A 110 7.48 3.62 -0.26
CA ASN A 110 7.74 3.68 -1.69
C ASN A 110 6.75 4.64 -2.36
N TRP A 111 7.23 5.53 -3.23
CA TRP A 111 6.39 6.50 -3.96
C TRP A 111 5.25 5.81 -4.70
N LYS A 112 5.48 4.58 -5.17
CA LYS A 112 4.44 3.74 -5.78
C LYS A 112 3.31 3.40 -4.80
N ASN A 113 3.61 3.09 -3.55
CA ASN A 113 2.61 2.77 -2.52
C ASN A 113 1.83 4.00 -2.08
N ILE A 114 2.42 5.19 -2.16
CA ILE A 114 1.76 6.45 -1.81
C ILE A 114 0.86 6.92 -2.96
N ILE A 115 1.30 6.76 -4.21
CA ILE A 115 0.60 7.31 -5.39
C ILE A 115 -0.51 6.37 -5.91
N LYS A 116 -0.30 5.05 -5.87
CA LYS A 116 -1.24 4.06 -6.43
C LYS A 116 -2.64 4.04 -5.79
N PRO A 117 -2.79 4.09 -4.45
CA PRO A 117 -4.10 3.86 -3.82
C PRO A 117 -5.10 4.94 -4.23
N GLY A 118 -6.26 4.57 -4.77
CA GLY A 118 -7.33 5.55 -5.02
C GLY A 118 -7.03 6.60 -6.11
N ILE A 119 -6.12 6.31 -7.05
CA ILE A 119 -5.88 7.20 -8.19
C ILE A 119 -7.14 7.32 -9.08
N GLY A 120 -7.78 6.20 -9.40
CA GLY A 120 -8.97 6.20 -10.26
C GLY A 120 -10.14 6.97 -9.65
N ILE A 121 -10.38 6.80 -8.34
CA ILE A 121 -11.45 7.55 -7.65
C ILE A 121 -11.16 9.04 -7.60
N PHE A 122 -9.89 9.43 -7.50
CA PHE A 122 -9.50 10.84 -7.53
C PHE A 122 -9.88 11.47 -8.87
N PHE A 123 -9.43 10.89 -9.99
CA PHE A 123 -9.77 11.42 -11.32
C PHE A 123 -11.28 11.42 -11.57
N PHE A 124 -11.97 10.33 -11.20
CA PHE A 124 -13.40 10.19 -11.44
C PHE A 124 -14.23 11.23 -10.69
N LEU A 125 -14.02 11.39 -9.37
CA LEU A 125 -14.76 12.38 -8.57
C LEU A 125 -14.40 13.81 -8.97
N PHE A 126 -13.14 14.08 -9.27
CA PHE A 126 -12.73 15.40 -9.76
C PHE A 126 -13.51 15.75 -11.05
N MET A 127 -13.55 14.83 -12.01
CA MET A 127 -14.25 15.03 -13.28
C MET A 127 -15.76 15.22 -13.10
N ILE A 128 -16.41 14.40 -12.28
CA ILE A 128 -17.85 14.54 -12.00
C ILE A 128 -18.13 15.90 -11.35
N VAL A 129 -17.43 16.23 -10.27
CA VAL A 129 -17.70 17.46 -9.52
C VAL A 129 -17.42 18.69 -10.37
N THR A 130 -16.31 18.72 -11.11
CA THR A 130 -16.01 19.85 -12.01
C THR A 130 -17.01 19.98 -13.14
N THR A 131 -17.43 18.87 -13.76
CA THR A 131 -18.44 18.89 -14.83
C THR A 131 -19.78 19.40 -14.31
N VAL A 132 -20.26 18.83 -13.20
CA VAL A 132 -21.52 19.26 -12.56
C VAL A 132 -21.45 20.74 -12.19
N THR A 133 -20.37 21.17 -11.54
CA THR A 133 -20.18 22.58 -11.16
C THR A 133 -20.12 23.50 -12.37
N HIS A 134 -19.40 23.09 -13.43
CA HIS A 134 -19.30 23.86 -14.66
C HIS A 134 -20.66 24.00 -15.34
N THR A 135 -21.43 22.92 -15.44
CA THR A 135 -22.78 22.93 -16.00
C THR A 135 -23.69 23.86 -15.20
N PHE A 136 -23.72 23.74 -13.87
CA PHE A 136 -24.53 24.66 -13.05
C PHE A 136 -24.16 26.12 -13.29
N LEU A 137 -22.86 26.45 -13.35
CA LEU A 137 -22.39 27.82 -13.60
C LEU A 137 -22.62 28.32 -15.03
N ALA A 138 -22.74 27.44 -16.01
CA ALA A 138 -22.97 27.82 -17.41
C ALA A 138 -24.46 28.04 -17.73
N PHE A 139 -25.36 27.44 -16.94
CA PHE A 139 -26.81 27.53 -17.10
C PHE A 139 -27.49 28.48 -16.09
N LEU A 140 -26.75 28.97 -15.09
CA LEU A 140 -27.13 30.09 -14.22
C LEU A 140 -26.77 31.42 -14.88
#